data_AF-A0A7Z2PRW2-F1
#
_entry.id   AF-A0A7Z2PRW2-F1
#
_cell.length_a   1.000
_cell.length_b   1.000
_cell.length_c   1.000
_cell.angle_alpha   90.00
_cell.angle_beta   90.00
_cell.angle_gamma   90.00
#
_symmetry.space_group_name_H-M   'P 1'
#
loop_
_entity.id
_entity.type
_entity.pdbx_description
1 polymer ?
#
loop_
_entity_poly.entity_id
_entity_poly.type
_entity_poly.pdbx_seq_one_letter_code
_entity_poly.pdbx_strand_id
1 'polypeptide(L)'
;MRTFIRSIIAVVAGFLLMWPLGYAYAALGWPTFHLWGLMHGTYVAAWPTLSILAFLALGYLPLFRRVDDTALLIAGLVWGLLLASGFNIRHALGYEIAYGLFGATAVVVAILCIFAKHRLRLALLVVSPLVFLNLDLLLAPPALEQFLSRAILDLKGLLPPVAFSLAGYVLGSLARVAIKRSPRTA
;
A
#
# COMPACT_ATOMS: atom_id res chain seq x y z
N MET A 1 21.75 7.16 14.70
CA MET A 1 20.94 7.06 15.93
C MET A 1 19.50 7.57 15.78
N ARG A 2 19.25 8.82 15.32
CA ARG A 2 17.88 9.37 15.18
C ARG A 2 16.94 8.54 14.28
N THR A 3 17.43 8.03 13.14
CA THR A 3 16.63 7.18 12.24
C THR A 3 16.26 5.85 12.90
N PHE A 4 17.18 5.25 13.65
CA PHE A 4 16.95 4.00 14.38
C PHE A 4 15.87 4.19 15.45
N ILE A 5 15.96 5.26 16.25
CA ILE A 5 14.94 5.63 17.23
C ILE A 5 13.58 5.84 16.55
N ARG A 6 13.55 6.58 15.44
CA ARG A 6 12.32 6.77 14.65
C ARG A 6 11.72 5.44 14.18
N SER A 7 12.55 4.50 13.72
CA SER A 7 12.09 3.18 13.29
C SER A 7 11.48 2.39 14.44
N ILE A 8 12.11 2.39 15.62
CA ILE A 8 11.56 1.72 16.81
C ILE A 8 10.20 2.32 17.18
N ILE A 9 10.13 3.65 17.30
CA ILE A 9 8.87 4.34 17.63
C ILE A 9 7.81 4.02 16.58
N ALA A 10 8.17 4.01 15.30
CA ALA A 10 7.25 3.72 14.21
C ALA A 10 6.71 2.28 14.26
N VAL A 11 7.54 1.28 14.58
CA VAL A 11 7.10 -0.12 14.72
C VAL A 11 6.11 -0.27 15.88
N VAL A 12 6.42 0.33 17.04
CA VAL A 12 5.55 0.30 18.22
C VAL A 12 4.25 1.06 17.95
N ALA A 13 4.35 2.28 17.41
CA ALA A 13 3.18 3.08 17.05
C ALA A 13 2.32 2.39 15.99
N GLY A 14 2.93 1.77 14.98
CA GLY A 14 2.23 1.00 13.96
C GLY A 14 1.42 -0.15 14.55
N PHE A 15 1.97 -0.84 15.57
CA PHE A 15 1.24 -1.90 16.28
C PHE A 15 0.02 -1.32 17.02
N LEU A 16 0.22 -0.23 17.78
CA LEU A 16 -0.86 0.43 18.54
C LEU A 16 -1.95 1.00 17.62
N LEU A 17 -1.58 1.49 16.43
CA LEU A 17 -2.50 2.05 15.43
C LEU A 17 -3.43 1.01 14.80
N MET A 18 -3.16 -0.29 14.96
CA MET A 18 -4.09 -1.33 14.50
C MET A 18 -5.45 -1.25 15.21
N TRP A 19 -5.47 -0.83 16.48
CA TRP A 19 -6.71 -0.71 17.25
C TRP A 19 -7.66 0.36 16.70
N PRO A 20 -7.25 1.64 16.52
CA PRO A 20 -8.10 2.64 15.88
C PRO A 20 -8.39 2.32 14.41
N LEU A 21 -7.48 1.66 13.67
CA LEU A 21 -7.77 1.16 12.32
C LEU A 21 -8.93 0.15 12.36
N GLY A 22 -8.89 -0.79 13.30
CA GLY A 22 -9.93 -1.77 13.58
C GLY A 22 -11.31 -1.16 13.77
N TYR A 23 -11.39 -0.11 14.60
CA TYR A 23 -12.64 0.61 14.82
C TYR A 23 -13.09 1.39 13.59
N ALA A 24 -12.18 2.07 12.89
CA ALA A 24 -12.54 2.81 11.68
C ALA A 24 -13.12 1.87 10.62
N TYR A 25 -12.50 0.70 10.41
CA TYR A 25 -13.00 -0.30 9.47
C TYR A 25 -14.35 -0.88 9.90
N ALA A 26 -14.53 -1.17 11.19
CA ALA A 26 -15.81 -1.63 11.70
C ALA A 26 -16.93 -0.58 11.52
N ALA A 27 -16.63 0.69 11.81
CA ALA A 27 -17.58 1.79 11.66
C ALA A 27 -17.97 2.05 10.19
N LEU A 28 -17.04 1.85 9.26
CA LEU A 28 -17.28 1.99 7.82
C LEU A 28 -17.88 0.73 7.17
N GLY A 29 -18.07 -0.35 7.94
CA GLY A 29 -18.53 -1.64 7.43
C GLY A 29 -17.55 -2.31 6.46
N TRP A 30 -16.25 -2.02 6.59
CA TRP A 30 -15.21 -2.53 5.71
C TRP A 30 -14.67 -3.89 6.21
N PRO A 31 -14.48 -4.87 5.31
CA PRO A 31 -14.39 -6.29 5.70
C PRO A 31 -12.99 -6.80 6.05
N THR A 32 -11.93 -5.99 5.91
CA THR A 32 -10.55 -6.52 5.96
C THR A 32 -9.87 -6.20 7.28
N PHE A 33 -9.67 -4.93 7.59
CA PHE A 33 -8.89 -4.51 8.77
C PHE A 33 -9.76 -4.16 9.98
N HIS A 34 -10.96 -4.70 10.11
CA HIS A 34 -11.72 -4.61 11.36
C HIS A 34 -11.09 -5.49 12.45
N LEU A 35 -11.47 -5.30 13.72
CA LEU A 35 -10.86 -6.00 14.87
C LEU A 35 -10.78 -7.53 14.68
N TRP A 36 -11.87 -8.17 14.25
CA TRP A 36 -11.85 -9.61 13.96
C TRP A 36 -10.87 -9.98 12.84
N GLY A 37 -10.83 -9.25 11.72
CA GLY A 37 -9.89 -9.52 10.63
C GLY A 37 -8.44 -9.33 11.06
N LEU A 38 -8.15 -8.34 11.91
CA LEU A 38 -6.82 -8.13 12.47
C LEU A 38 -6.40 -9.29 13.37
N MET A 39 -7.30 -9.81 14.20
CA MET A 39 -7.03 -10.99 15.05
C MET A 39 -6.80 -12.28 14.27
N HIS A 40 -7.29 -12.37 13.02
CA HIS A 40 -7.25 -13.58 12.20
C HIS A 40 -6.31 -13.46 10.98
N GLY A 41 -5.26 -12.63 11.07
CA GLY A 41 -4.14 -12.66 10.11
C GLY A 41 -3.95 -11.39 9.28
N THR A 42 -4.96 -10.52 9.13
CA THR A 42 -4.75 -9.28 8.33
C THR A 42 -3.80 -8.28 9.00
N TYR A 43 -3.46 -8.48 10.28
CA TYR A 43 -2.41 -7.73 10.97
C TYR A 43 -1.05 -7.81 10.28
N VAL A 44 -0.78 -8.89 9.55
CA VAL A 44 0.48 -9.13 8.82
C VAL A 44 0.66 -8.09 7.70
N ALA A 45 -0.44 -7.60 7.13
CA ALA A 45 -0.44 -6.45 6.24
C ALA A 45 -0.54 -5.12 6.99
N ALA A 46 -1.48 -5.02 7.93
CA ALA A 46 -1.77 -3.76 8.60
C ALA A 46 -0.56 -3.25 9.39
N TRP A 47 0.12 -4.09 10.16
CA TRP A 47 1.17 -3.66 11.06
C TRP A 47 2.40 -3.09 10.33
N PRO A 48 3.00 -3.75 9.32
CA PRO A 48 4.08 -3.15 8.54
C PRO A 48 3.64 -1.86 7.84
N THR A 49 2.44 -1.83 7.26
CA THR A 49 1.92 -0.66 6.56
C THR A 49 1.73 0.53 7.50
N LEU A 50 1.12 0.33 8.67
CA LEU A 50 0.94 1.35 9.69
C LEU A 50 2.28 1.77 10.30
N SER A 51 3.25 0.87 10.41
CA SER A 51 4.60 1.19 10.85
C SER A 51 5.31 2.12 9.86
N ILE A 52 5.17 1.87 8.56
CA ILE A 52 5.73 2.78 7.54
C ILE A 52 4.98 4.12 7.55
N LEU A 53 3.65 4.11 7.70
CA LEU A 53 2.85 5.33 7.81
C LEU A 53 3.28 6.15 9.02
N ALA A 54 3.41 5.53 10.20
CA ALA A 54 3.89 6.17 11.42
C ALA A 54 5.31 6.69 11.24
N PHE A 55 6.20 5.91 10.60
CA PHE A 55 7.55 6.36 10.28
C PHE A 55 7.48 7.65 9.46
N LEU A 56 6.73 7.67 8.35
CA LEU A 56 6.58 8.84 7.49
C LEU A 56 5.99 10.04 8.27
N ALA A 57 4.93 9.82 9.05
CA ALA A 57 4.26 10.84 9.84
C ALA A 57 5.19 11.47 10.90
N LEU A 58 6.03 10.68 11.58
CA LEU A 58 7.03 11.20 12.52
C LEU A 58 8.01 12.18 11.86
N GLY A 59 8.18 12.13 10.53
CA GLY A 59 9.00 13.09 9.79
C GLY A 59 8.46 14.52 9.76
N TYR A 60 7.22 14.75 10.22
CA TYR A 60 6.68 16.10 10.45
C TYR A 60 7.06 16.68 11.81
N LEU A 61 7.57 15.87 12.73
CA LEU A 61 8.05 16.36 14.02
C LEU A 61 9.46 16.96 13.85
N PRO A 62 9.77 18.09 14.52
CA PRO A 62 11.06 18.77 14.40
C PRO A 62 12.27 17.89 14.79
N LEU A 63 12.03 16.86 15.61
CA LEU A 63 13.07 15.92 16.02
C LEU A 63 13.59 15.02 14.87
N PHE A 64 12.74 14.75 13.87
CA PHE A 64 13.03 13.80 12.79
C PHE A 64 13.02 14.47 11.42
N ARG A 65 13.95 14.05 10.55
CA ARG A 65 14.03 14.59 9.19
C ARG A 65 12.91 14.03 8.31
N ARG A 66 12.15 14.91 7.68
CA ARG A 66 11.14 14.55 6.66
C ARG A 66 11.81 13.85 5.46
N VAL A 67 11.13 12.85 4.91
CA VAL A 67 11.54 12.18 3.66
C VAL A 67 10.96 12.96 2.49
N ASP A 68 11.68 13.03 1.37
CA ASP A 68 11.12 13.60 0.14
C ASP A 68 9.80 12.90 -0.21
N ASP A 69 8.81 13.67 -0.69
CA ASP A 69 7.47 13.18 -1.05
C ASP A 69 6.63 12.57 0.09
N THR A 70 6.97 12.80 1.37
CA THR A 70 6.28 12.20 2.53
C THR A 70 4.75 12.22 2.44
N ALA A 71 4.14 13.35 2.04
CA ALA A 71 2.69 13.45 1.92
C ALA A 71 2.12 12.52 0.84
N LEU A 72 2.78 12.44 -0.31
CA LEU A 72 2.37 11.57 -1.42
C LEU A 72 2.56 10.10 -1.06
N LEU A 73 3.64 9.77 -0.34
CA LEU A 73 3.90 8.42 0.17
C LEU A 73 2.83 7.98 1.18
N ILE A 74 2.41 8.87 2.09
CA ILE A 74 1.30 8.61 3.02
C ILE A 74 0.00 8.39 2.25
N ALA A 75 -0.33 9.28 1.30
CA ALA A 75 -1.53 9.12 0.48
C ALA A 75 -1.52 7.80 -0.29
N GLY A 76 -0.36 7.41 -0.84
CA GLY A 76 -0.17 6.13 -1.50
C GLY A 76 -0.37 4.92 -0.58
N LEU A 77 0.12 4.97 0.66
CA LEU A 77 -0.10 3.90 1.65
C LEU A 77 -1.58 3.79 2.05
N VAL A 78 -2.25 4.91 2.25
CA VAL A 78 -3.68 4.93 2.57
C VAL A 78 -4.48 4.31 1.42
N TRP A 79 -4.18 4.68 0.17
CA TRP A 79 -4.77 4.02 -1.00
C TRP A 79 -4.42 2.52 -1.04
N GLY A 80 -3.18 2.15 -0.72
CA GLY A 80 -2.74 0.76 -0.65
C GLY A 80 -3.52 -0.09 0.36
N LEU A 81 -3.88 0.46 1.52
CA LEU A 81 -4.76 -0.22 2.50
C LEU A 81 -6.17 -0.43 1.95
N LEU A 82 -6.73 0.58 1.27
CA LEU A 82 -8.03 0.45 0.60
C LEU A 82 -7.99 -0.61 -0.50
N LEU A 83 -6.93 -0.59 -1.30
CA LEU A 83 -6.69 -1.58 -2.34
C LEU A 83 -6.54 -2.99 -1.77
N ALA A 84 -5.79 -3.16 -0.67
CA ALA A 84 -5.67 -4.46 0.01
C ALA A 84 -7.03 -4.94 0.52
N SER A 85 -7.87 -4.01 0.97
CA SER A 85 -9.21 -4.34 1.44
C SER A 85 -10.10 -4.83 0.31
N GLY A 86 -10.17 -4.08 -0.80
CA GLY A 86 -10.91 -4.50 -2.00
C GLY A 86 -10.34 -5.77 -2.63
N PHE A 87 -9.03 -5.94 -2.61
CA PHE A 87 -8.37 -7.16 -3.10
C PHE A 87 -8.74 -8.40 -2.28
N ASN A 88 -8.86 -8.26 -0.96
CA ASN A 88 -9.25 -9.36 -0.08
C ASN A 88 -10.65 -9.90 -0.40
N ILE A 89 -11.58 -9.03 -0.79
CA ILE A 89 -12.96 -9.39 -1.16
C ILE A 89 -13.19 -9.51 -2.67
N ARG A 90 -12.14 -9.50 -3.49
CA ARG A 90 -12.24 -9.49 -4.96
C ARG A 90 -13.11 -10.60 -5.53
N HIS A 91 -13.10 -11.78 -4.89
CA HIS A 91 -13.90 -12.92 -5.31
C HIS A 91 -15.40 -12.69 -5.11
N ALA A 92 -15.79 -11.89 -4.11
CA ALA A 92 -17.18 -11.50 -3.86
C ALA A 92 -17.62 -10.31 -4.72
N LEU A 93 -16.69 -9.44 -5.12
CA LEU A 93 -16.97 -8.25 -5.95
C LEU A 93 -17.21 -8.58 -7.43
N GLY A 94 -16.77 -9.75 -7.90
CA GLY A 94 -16.80 -10.09 -9.32
C GLY A 94 -15.64 -9.46 -10.12
N TYR A 95 -15.37 -10.03 -11.29
CA TYR A 95 -14.20 -9.67 -12.10
C TYR A 95 -14.19 -8.20 -12.52
N GLU A 96 -15.32 -7.66 -12.98
CA GLU A 96 -15.40 -6.29 -13.51
C GLU A 96 -15.01 -5.25 -12.45
N ILE A 97 -15.55 -5.38 -11.23
CA ILE A 97 -15.28 -4.45 -10.13
C ILE A 97 -13.82 -4.58 -9.67
N ALA A 98 -13.27 -5.81 -9.62
CA ALA A 98 -11.87 -6.03 -9.27
C ALA A 98 -10.91 -5.35 -10.26
N TYR A 99 -11.16 -5.48 -11.57
CA TYR A 99 -10.38 -4.77 -12.59
C TYR A 99 -10.61 -3.26 -12.58
N GLY A 100 -11.82 -2.79 -12.28
CA GLY A 100 -12.12 -1.38 -12.05
C GLY A 100 -11.27 -0.79 -10.92
N LEU A 101 -11.10 -1.52 -9.81
CA LEU A 101 -10.24 -1.12 -8.69
C LEU A 101 -8.76 -1.05 -9.08
N PHE A 102 -8.28 -1.97 -9.91
CA PHE A 102 -6.92 -1.91 -10.45
C PHE A 102 -6.74 -0.73 -11.42
N GLY A 103 -7.74 -0.46 -12.27
CA GLY A 103 -7.79 0.73 -13.12
C GLY A 103 -7.72 2.03 -12.30
N ALA A 104 -8.54 2.14 -11.25
CA ALA A 104 -8.50 3.27 -10.31
C ALA A 104 -7.12 3.41 -9.65
N THR A 105 -6.47 2.29 -9.32
CA THR A 105 -5.10 2.29 -8.78
C THR A 105 -4.10 2.87 -9.78
N ALA A 106 -4.16 2.49 -11.05
CA ALA A 106 -3.29 3.07 -12.08
C ALA A 106 -3.48 4.59 -12.19
N VAL A 107 -4.73 5.06 -12.15
CA VAL A 107 -5.06 6.49 -12.21
C VAL A 107 -4.53 7.24 -10.98
N VAL A 108 -4.80 6.73 -9.77
CA VAL A 108 -4.32 7.34 -8.52
C VAL A 108 -2.79 7.40 -8.49
N VAL A 109 -2.11 6.31 -8.84
CA VAL A 109 -0.64 6.27 -8.90
C VAL A 109 -0.12 7.25 -9.94
N ALA A 110 -0.75 7.35 -11.12
CA ALA A 110 -0.36 8.30 -12.15
C ALA A 110 -0.46 9.75 -11.66
N ILE A 111 -1.60 10.12 -11.04
CA ILE A 111 -1.82 11.45 -10.47
C ILE A 111 -0.76 11.78 -9.43
N LEU A 112 -0.52 10.89 -8.47
CA LEU A 112 0.47 11.10 -7.42
C LEU A 112 1.91 11.18 -8.01
N CYS A 113 2.22 10.40 -9.05
CA CYS A 113 3.52 10.41 -9.72
C CYS A 113 3.82 11.69 -10.50
N ILE A 114 2.81 12.46 -10.91
CA ILE A 114 3.01 13.78 -11.53
C ILE A 114 3.77 14.71 -10.57
N PHE A 115 3.44 14.64 -9.29
CA PHE A 115 4.01 15.51 -8.25
C PHE A 115 5.25 14.91 -7.57
N ALA A 116 5.35 13.59 -7.48
CA ALA A 116 6.43 12.92 -6.76
C ALA A 116 7.81 13.11 -7.41
N LYS A 117 8.84 13.35 -6.59
CA LYS A 117 10.25 13.29 -7.01
C LYS A 117 10.69 11.83 -7.21
N HIS A 118 10.36 10.94 -6.26
CA HIS A 118 10.73 9.52 -6.27
C HIS A 118 9.55 8.61 -6.64
N ARG A 119 9.12 8.71 -7.90
CA ARG A 119 7.89 8.08 -8.43
C ARG A 119 7.85 6.55 -8.31
N LEU A 120 8.96 5.86 -8.55
CA LEU A 120 9.02 4.40 -8.41
C LEU A 120 8.79 3.96 -6.96
N ARG A 121 9.36 4.68 -5.98
CA ARG A 121 9.16 4.38 -4.55
C ARG A 121 7.69 4.49 -4.18
N LEU A 122 7.02 5.53 -4.66
CA LEU A 122 5.58 5.73 -4.45
C LEU A 122 4.75 4.56 -5.01
N ALA A 123 5.01 4.14 -6.26
CA ALA A 123 4.26 3.06 -6.88
C ALA A 123 4.44 1.71 -6.17
N LEU A 124 5.67 1.40 -5.74
CA LEU A 124 5.95 0.21 -4.93
C LEU A 124 5.28 0.29 -3.56
N LEU A 125 5.28 1.47 -2.95
CA LEU A 125 4.70 1.68 -1.64
C LEU A 125 3.17 1.50 -1.66
N VAL A 126 2.50 1.94 -2.72
CA VAL A 126 1.05 1.75 -2.93
C VAL A 126 0.67 0.27 -2.95
N VAL A 127 1.49 -0.59 -3.55
CA VAL A 127 1.19 -2.03 -3.63
C VAL A 127 1.69 -2.81 -2.42
N SER A 128 2.59 -2.23 -1.61
CA SER A 128 3.19 -2.92 -0.46
C SER A 128 2.19 -3.55 0.52
N PRO A 129 1.02 -2.97 0.86
CA PRO A 129 0.07 -3.61 1.76
C PRO A 129 -0.50 -4.91 1.20
N LEU A 130 -0.65 -5.02 -0.12
CA LEU A 130 -1.08 -6.26 -0.77
C LEU A 130 0.00 -7.30 -0.73
N VAL A 131 1.26 -6.90 -0.97
CA VAL A 131 2.39 -7.82 -0.88
C VAL A 131 2.43 -8.41 0.54
N PHE A 132 2.36 -7.57 1.57
CA PHE A 132 2.34 -8.03 2.96
C PHE A 132 1.16 -8.95 3.28
N LEU A 133 -0.02 -8.69 2.72
CA LEU A 133 -1.20 -9.55 2.90
C LEU A 133 -0.97 -10.98 2.38
N ASN A 134 -0.18 -11.13 1.31
CA ASN A 134 0.16 -12.43 0.74
C ASN A 134 1.39 -13.08 1.42
N LEU A 135 2.06 -12.38 2.36
CA LEU A 135 3.15 -12.97 3.15
C LEU A 135 2.65 -13.84 4.31
N ASP A 136 1.34 -13.95 4.52
CA ASP A 136 0.77 -14.82 5.56
C ASP A 136 1.20 -16.29 5.40
N LEU A 137 1.47 -16.70 4.14
CA LEU A 137 2.12 -17.97 3.79
C LEU A 137 3.44 -18.26 4.52
N LEU A 138 4.19 -17.22 4.89
CA LEU A 138 5.47 -17.36 5.59
C LEU A 138 5.29 -17.61 7.09
N LEU A 139 4.13 -17.28 7.66
CA LEU A 139 3.87 -17.42 9.09
C LEU A 139 3.35 -18.80 9.47
N ALA A 140 2.68 -19.49 8.54
CA ALA A 140 2.23 -20.87 8.71
C ALA A 140 2.56 -21.70 7.45
N PRO A 141 3.83 -22.06 7.23
CA PRO A 141 4.25 -22.75 6.01
C PRO A 141 3.62 -24.15 5.95
N PRO A 142 2.83 -24.47 4.92
CA PRO A 142 2.38 -25.84 4.69
C PRO A 142 3.55 -26.70 4.18
N ALA A 143 3.30 -28.00 3.95
CA ALA A 143 4.29 -28.90 3.35
C ALA A 143 4.87 -28.30 2.05
N LEU A 144 6.14 -28.59 1.74
CA LEU A 144 6.91 -27.92 0.67
C LEU A 144 6.19 -27.84 -0.69
N GLU A 145 5.50 -28.91 -1.10
CA GLU A 145 4.74 -28.94 -2.36
C GLU A 145 3.50 -28.02 -2.33
N GLN A 146 2.80 -27.96 -1.19
CA GLN A 146 1.69 -27.04 -0.97
C GLN A 146 2.18 -25.60 -0.84
N PHE A 147 3.37 -25.39 -0.29
CA PHE A 147 3.97 -24.06 -0.20
C PHE A 147 4.29 -23.51 -1.59
N LEU A 148 4.96 -24.29 -2.44
CA LEU A 148 5.32 -23.85 -3.79
C LEU A 148 4.09 -23.58 -4.65
N SER A 149 3.11 -24.47 -4.64
CA SER A 149 1.87 -24.28 -5.43
C SER A 149 1.09 -23.04 -4.98
N ARG A 150 0.98 -22.80 -3.67
CA ARG A 150 0.28 -21.65 -3.10
C ARG A 150 1.04 -20.34 -3.30
N ALA A 151 2.36 -20.35 -3.16
CA ALA A 151 3.21 -19.20 -3.47
C ALA A 151 3.13 -18.78 -4.94
N ILE A 152 3.09 -19.75 -5.87
CA ILE A 152 2.91 -19.47 -7.30
C ILE A 152 1.52 -18.85 -7.56
N LEU A 153 0.50 -19.37 -6.89
CA LEU A 153 -0.88 -18.89 -7.04
C LEU A 153 -1.05 -17.47 -6.50
N ASP A 154 -0.46 -17.17 -5.34
CA ASP A 154 -0.47 -15.84 -4.73
C ASP A 154 0.37 -14.84 -5.53
N LEU A 155 1.51 -15.27 -6.09
CA LEU A 155 2.31 -14.44 -6.99
C LEU A 155 1.53 -14.08 -8.26
N LYS A 156 0.80 -15.05 -8.84
CA LYS A 156 -0.10 -14.77 -9.98
C LYS A 156 -1.23 -13.81 -9.60
N GLY A 157 -1.78 -13.95 -8.39
CA GLY A 157 -2.80 -13.04 -7.86
C GLY A 157 -2.30 -11.61 -7.63
N LEU A 158 -1.02 -11.45 -7.30
CA LEU A 158 -0.36 -10.14 -7.14
C LEU A 158 0.04 -9.48 -8.46
N LEU A 159 0.13 -10.23 -9.56
CA LEU A 159 0.56 -9.70 -10.84
C LEU A 159 -0.32 -8.53 -11.34
N PRO A 160 -1.67 -8.62 -11.33
CA PRO A 160 -2.52 -7.50 -11.74
C PRO A 160 -2.30 -6.21 -10.93
N PRO A 161 -2.42 -6.17 -9.59
CA PRO A 161 -2.24 -4.92 -8.85
C PRO A 161 -0.84 -4.32 -9.01
N VAL A 162 0.20 -5.17 -9.09
CA VAL A 162 1.57 -4.71 -9.38
C VAL A 162 1.64 -4.09 -10.78
N ALA A 163 1.12 -4.77 -11.80
CA ALA A 163 1.14 -4.29 -13.18
C ALA A 163 0.40 -2.96 -13.34
N PHE A 164 -0.78 -2.80 -12.73
CA PHE A 164 -1.54 -1.56 -12.79
C PHE A 164 -0.87 -0.41 -12.04
N SER A 165 -0.25 -0.67 -10.89
CA SER A 165 0.56 0.36 -10.20
C SER A 165 1.75 0.81 -11.06
N LEU A 166 2.47 -0.14 -11.68
CA LEU A 166 3.58 0.17 -12.57
C LEU A 166 3.12 0.91 -13.83
N ALA A 167 1.96 0.54 -14.40
CA ALA A 167 1.34 1.26 -15.50
C ALA A 167 1.03 2.71 -15.10
N GLY A 168 0.45 2.93 -13.91
CA GLY A 168 0.24 4.26 -13.36
C GLY A 168 1.54 5.05 -13.21
N TYR A 169 2.62 4.42 -12.74
CA TYR A 169 3.95 5.03 -12.66
C TYR A 169 4.48 5.49 -14.03
N VAL A 170 4.35 4.65 -15.06
CA VAL A 170 4.77 4.97 -16.43
C VAL A 170 3.93 6.12 -16.98
N LEU A 171 2.60 6.03 -16.87
CA LEU A 171 1.67 7.07 -17.34
C LEU A 171 1.92 8.41 -16.66
N GLY A 172 2.00 8.44 -15.33
CA GLY A 172 2.29 9.67 -14.58
C GLY A 172 3.66 10.26 -14.91
N SER A 173 4.64 9.41 -15.19
CA SER A 173 5.97 9.85 -15.61
C SER A 173 5.98 10.48 -17.00
N LEU A 174 5.27 9.89 -17.96
CA LEU A 174 5.11 10.43 -19.31
C LEU A 174 4.31 11.73 -19.30
N ALA A 175 3.19 11.76 -18.57
CA ALA A 175 2.36 12.96 -18.41
C ALA A 175 3.18 14.14 -17.86
N ARG A 176 4.01 13.91 -16.85
CA ARG A 176 4.89 14.95 -16.31
C ARG A 176 5.91 15.45 -17.32
N VAL A 177 6.48 14.57 -18.14
CA VAL A 177 7.40 14.96 -19.22
C VAL A 177 6.67 15.82 -20.26
N ALA A 178 5.47 15.42 -20.65
CA ALA A 178 4.63 16.19 -21.58
C ALA A 178 4.29 17.58 -21.00
N ILE A 179 3.86 17.67 -19.74
CA ILE A 179 3.55 18.93 -19.05
C ILE A 179 4.78 19.86 -19.02
N LYS A 180 5.96 19.31 -18.71
CA LYS A 180 7.21 20.10 -18.68
C LYS A 180 7.69 20.57 -20.05
N ARG A 181 7.38 19.81 -21.11
CA ARG A 181 7.75 20.12 -22.49
C ARG A 181 6.72 20.99 -23.20
N SER A 182 5.51 21.10 -22.67
CA SER A 182 4.50 22.01 -23.19
C SER A 182 5.04 23.43 -23.04
N PRO A 183 5.28 24.15 -24.15
CA PRO A 183 5.62 25.56 -24.07
C PRO A 183 4.47 26.23 -23.31
N ARG A 184 4.78 26.95 -22.24
CA ARG A 184 3.80 27.84 -21.60
C ARG A 184 3.24 28.69 -22.73
N THR A 185 1.97 28.50 -23.06
CA THR A 185 1.22 29.47 -23.86
C THR A 185 1.31 30.78 -23.09
N ALA A 186 2.18 31.66 -23.60
CA ALA A 186 2.38 33.02 -23.14
C ALA A 186 1.13 33.85 -23.41
#